data_AF-A0A519PN86-F1
#
_entry.id   AF-A0A519PN86-F1
#
_cell.length_a   1.000
_cell.length_b   1.000
_cell.length_c   1.000
_cell.angle_alpha   90.00
_cell.angle_beta   90.00
_cell.angle_gamma   90.00
#
_symmetry.space_group_name_H-M   'P 1'
#
loop_
_entity.id
_entity.type
_entity.pdbx_description
1 polymer ?
#
loop_
_entity_poly.entity_id
_entity_poly.type
_entity_poly.pdbx_seq_one_letter_code
_entity_poly.pdbx_strand_id
1 'polypeptide(L)'
;MKLLRYGAPGAEKPALLDADGQVRDLSGHVRDLSGAALDPKALAALKDLDISGLPIVASPGRIGPCVANVGKFICIGLNYADHAAETGAEVPSQPVIFMKATSAIVGPNDDVIQPKGSTKLDWEVELGIVIGRECRYAEEADALANVAGYCVVNDVSERAFQLESGGTWDKG
;
A
#
# COMPACT_ATOMS: atom_id res chain seq x y z
N MET A 1 -1.32 16.07 4.42
CA MET A 1 -0.46 15.28 5.32
C MET A 1 -0.02 14.02 4.60
N LYS A 2 1.28 13.68 4.63
CA LYS A 2 1.82 12.44 4.08
C LYS A 2 2.42 11.63 5.23
N LEU A 3 1.99 10.39 5.40
CA LEU A 3 2.43 9.51 6.47
C LEU A 3 3.43 8.49 5.91
N LEU A 4 4.39 8.09 6.73
CA LEU A 4 5.40 7.09 6.38
C LEU A 4 5.86 6.32 7.62
N ARG A 5 6.56 5.21 7.40
CA ARG A 5 7.24 4.45 8.45
C ARG A 5 8.73 4.42 8.15
N TYR A 6 9.58 4.63 9.14
CA TYR A 6 11.04 4.67 8.96
C TYR A 6 11.75 3.74 9.94
N GLY A 7 12.88 3.17 9.53
CA GLY A 7 13.68 2.26 10.35
C GLY A 7 13.92 0.88 9.71
N ALA A 8 14.58 0.02 10.48
CA ALA A 8 14.90 -1.34 10.05
C ALA A 8 13.62 -2.21 9.90
N PRO A 9 13.63 -3.23 9.03
CA PRO A 9 12.50 -4.15 8.87
C PRO A 9 11.99 -4.69 10.21
N GLY A 10 10.69 -4.52 10.47
CA GLY A 10 10.03 -5.00 11.69
C GLY A 10 10.26 -4.13 12.95
N ALA A 11 11.05 -3.07 12.84
CA ALA A 11 11.30 -2.10 13.90
C ALA A 11 11.00 -0.66 13.44
N GLU A 12 10.18 -0.50 12.41
CA GLU A 12 9.86 0.83 11.90
C GLU A 12 9.00 1.63 12.88
N LYS A 13 9.17 2.95 12.85
CA LYS A 13 8.40 3.91 13.63
C LYS A 13 7.50 4.75 12.72
N PRO A 14 6.31 5.15 13.20
CA PRO A 14 5.43 6.02 12.45
C PRO A 14 6.00 7.44 12.37
N ALA A 15 5.85 8.07 11.22
CA ALA A 15 6.27 9.43 10.97
C ALA A 15 5.36 10.12 9.94
N LEU A 16 5.55 11.42 9.77
CA LEU A 16 4.99 12.19 8.67
C LEU A 16 6.06 13.02 7.97
N LEU A 17 5.76 13.43 6.75
CA LEU A 17 6.55 14.39 6.00
C LEU A 17 5.94 15.79 6.19
N ASP A 18 6.73 16.75 6.67
CA ASP A 18 6.30 18.13 6.80
C ASP A 18 6.36 18.90 5.45
N ALA A 19 5.96 20.17 5.48
CA ALA A 19 5.92 21.01 4.27
C ALA A 19 7.31 21.29 3.67
N ASP A 20 8.36 21.19 4.47
CA ASP A 20 9.75 21.40 4.07
C ASP A 20 10.43 20.10 3.61
N GLY A 21 9.69 18.98 3.63
CA GLY A 21 10.21 17.66 3.26
C GLY A 21 10.98 16.96 4.37
N GLN A 22 10.88 17.42 5.62
CA GLN A 22 11.52 16.78 6.77
C GLN A 22 10.64 15.67 7.32
N VAL A 23 11.27 14.57 7.74
CA VAL A 23 10.59 13.48 8.44
C VAL A 23 10.43 13.86 9.90
N ARG A 24 9.20 13.77 10.41
CA ARG A 24 8.86 14.05 11.81
C ARG A 24 8.27 12.85 12.50
N ASP A 25 8.79 12.55 13.69
CA ASP A 25 8.42 11.38 14.47
C ASP A 25 6.99 11.52 15.01
N LEU A 26 6.19 10.45 14.85
CA LEU A 26 4.83 10.35 15.37
C LEU A 26 4.70 9.34 16.51
N SER A 27 5.81 8.74 16.98
CA SER A 27 5.79 7.65 17.96
C SER A 27 5.26 8.08 19.34
N GLY A 28 5.29 9.39 19.64
CA GLY A 28 4.64 9.97 20.82
C GLY A 28 3.11 10.09 20.73
N HIS A 29 2.53 9.93 19.53
CA HIS A 29 1.09 10.14 19.28
C HIS A 29 0.38 8.85 18.85
N VAL A 30 1.04 8.02 18.05
CA VAL A 30 0.52 6.72 17.60
C VAL A 30 1.61 5.67 17.71
N ARG A 31 1.20 4.45 18.07
CA ARG A 31 2.13 3.32 18.17
C ARG A 31 2.71 2.95 16.82
N ASP A 32 1.86 2.83 15.81
CA ASP A 32 2.24 2.55 14.41
C ASP A 32 1.08 2.92 13.47
N LEU A 33 1.33 2.99 12.17
CA LEU A 33 0.33 3.24 11.14
C LEU A 33 -0.40 1.94 10.75
N SER A 34 -1.27 1.46 11.63
CA SER A 34 -2.08 0.25 11.42
C SER A 34 -3.39 0.28 12.19
N GLY A 35 -4.36 -0.55 11.76
CA GLY A 35 -5.62 -0.74 12.46
C GLY A 35 -6.33 0.58 12.79
N ALA A 36 -6.67 0.78 14.06
CA ALA A 36 -7.40 1.97 14.52
C ALA A 36 -6.67 3.30 14.26
N ALA A 37 -5.34 3.30 14.12
CA ALA A 37 -4.59 4.52 13.79
C ALA A 37 -4.86 5.01 12.35
N LEU A 38 -5.38 4.14 11.49
CA LEU A 38 -5.80 4.46 10.13
C LEU A 38 -7.27 4.90 10.04
N ASP A 39 -8.05 4.83 11.13
CA ASP A 39 -9.43 5.33 11.09
C ASP A 39 -9.42 6.81 10.70
N PRO A 40 -10.27 7.26 9.75
CA PRO A 40 -10.30 8.65 9.32
C PRO A 40 -10.44 9.68 10.45
N LYS A 41 -11.07 9.32 11.58
CA LYS A 41 -11.13 10.18 12.79
C LYS A 41 -9.78 10.26 13.50
N ALA A 42 -9.06 9.15 13.64
CA ALA A 42 -7.71 9.14 14.21
C ALA A 42 -6.75 9.94 13.32
N LEU A 43 -6.86 9.78 12.00
CA LEU A 43 -6.09 10.55 11.03
C LEU A 43 -6.44 12.04 11.05
N ALA A 44 -7.70 12.42 11.30
CA ALA A 44 -8.08 13.81 11.49
C ALA A 44 -7.38 14.42 12.73
N ALA A 45 -7.35 13.69 13.85
CA ALA A 45 -6.63 14.14 15.04
C ALA A 45 -5.11 14.33 14.80
N LEU A 46 -4.50 13.47 13.97
CA LEU A 46 -3.09 13.65 13.56
C LEU A 46 -2.88 14.89 12.68
N LYS A 47 -3.85 15.25 11.83
CA LYS A 47 -3.78 16.46 10.99
C LYS A 47 -3.84 17.74 11.81
N ASP A 48 -4.49 17.70 12.97
CA ASP A 48 -4.66 18.85 13.87
C ASP A 48 -3.45 19.08 14.80
N LEU A 49 -2.43 18.20 14.75
CA LEU A 49 -1.19 18.38 15.51
C LEU A 49 -0.42 19.61 15.02
N ASP A 50 0.28 20.27 15.95
CA ASP A 50 1.34 21.22 15.59
C ASP A 50 2.54 20.46 15.02
N ILE A 51 2.54 20.30 13.69
CA ILE A 51 3.59 19.62 12.94
C ILE A 51 4.97 20.23 13.20
N SER A 52 5.05 21.55 13.40
CA SER A 52 6.32 22.24 13.60
C SER A 52 6.98 21.91 14.95
N GLY A 53 6.17 21.52 15.94
CA GLY A 53 6.62 21.07 17.25
C GLY A 53 7.02 19.60 17.32
N LEU A 54 6.72 18.79 16.30
CA LEU A 54 7.10 17.37 16.27
C LEU A 54 8.61 17.20 16.11
N PRO A 55 9.24 16.20 16.78
CA PRO A 55 10.67 15.95 16.66
C PRO A 55 11.08 15.63 15.22
N ILE A 56 12.12 16.31 14.74
CA ILE A 56 12.71 16.03 13.43
C ILE A 56 13.57 14.77 13.52
N VAL A 57 13.40 13.88 12.54
CA VAL A 57 14.24 12.70 12.34
C VAL A 57 15.35 13.06 11.35
N ALA A 58 16.50 13.48 11.86
CA ALA A 58 17.60 13.98 11.03
C ALA A 58 18.12 12.94 10.00
N SER A 59 18.10 11.65 10.36
CA SER A 59 18.54 10.54 9.51
C SER A 59 17.54 9.39 9.57
N PRO A 60 16.43 9.44 8.80
CA PRO A 60 15.39 8.42 8.87
C PRO A 60 15.86 7.04 8.36
N GLY A 61 16.95 7.00 7.59
CA GLY A 61 17.50 5.77 7.03
C GLY A 61 16.52 5.16 6.03
N ARG A 62 16.24 3.86 6.19
CA ARG A 62 15.27 3.13 5.37
C ARG A 62 13.85 3.62 5.62
N ILE A 63 13.08 3.79 4.54
CA ILE A 63 11.63 3.94 4.59
C ILE A 63 11.02 2.56 4.39
N GLY A 64 10.20 2.12 5.35
CA GLY A 64 9.48 0.86 5.26
C GLY A 64 8.14 0.99 4.55
N PRO A 65 7.35 -0.10 4.49
CA PRO A 65 5.97 -0.05 4.04
C PRO A 65 5.19 1.02 4.80
N CYS A 66 4.37 1.82 4.11
CA CYS A 66 3.64 2.93 4.71
C CYS A 66 2.53 2.49 5.70
N VAL A 67 2.11 1.22 5.61
CA VAL A 67 1.10 0.62 6.50
C VAL A 67 1.70 -0.60 7.19
N ALA A 68 1.60 -0.65 8.52
CA ALA A 68 1.96 -1.83 9.29
C ALA A 68 0.80 -2.84 9.37
N ASN A 69 1.13 -4.11 9.62
CA ASN A 69 0.15 -5.16 9.95
C ASN A 69 -1.01 -5.26 8.96
N VAL A 70 -0.72 -5.19 7.66
CA VAL A 70 -1.71 -5.33 6.60
C VAL A 70 -2.37 -6.72 6.71
N GLY A 71 -3.69 -6.75 6.92
CA GLY A 71 -4.43 -8.01 7.08
C GLY A 71 -4.86 -8.65 5.77
N LYS A 72 -5.10 -7.83 4.73
CA LYS A 72 -5.49 -8.28 3.38
C LYS A 72 -4.84 -7.37 2.34
N PHE A 73 -4.28 -7.97 1.31
CA PHE A 73 -3.82 -7.27 0.11
C PHE A 73 -4.65 -7.78 -1.07
N ILE A 74 -5.61 -6.96 -1.50
CA ILE A 74 -6.56 -7.27 -2.57
C ILE A 74 -6.15 -6.49 -3.81
N CYS A 75 -5.99 -7.18 -4.93
CA CYS A 75 -5.61 -6.60 -6.21
C CYS A 75 -6.78 -6.67 -7.19
N ILE A 76 -6.83 -5.70 -8.12
CA ILE A 76 -7.86 -5.61 -9.15
C ILE A 76 -7.16 -5.68 -10.52
N GLY A 77 -7.42 -6.73 -11.28
CA GLY A 77 -6.88 -6.88 -12.63
C GLY A 77 -7.73 -6.19 -13.70
N LEU A 78 -7.11 -5.84 -14.82
CA LEU A 78 -7.75 -5.30 -16.03
C LEU A 78 -8.60 -4.03 -15.76
N ASN A 79 -8.12 -3.15 -14.86
CA ASN A 79 -8.88 -1.98 -14.39
C ASN A 79 -8.54 -0.66 -15.11
N TYR A 80 -7.70 -0.71 -16.14
CA TYR A 80 -7.46 0.40 -17.07
C TYR A 80 -7.99 0.00 -18.45
N ALA A 81 -8.95 0.77 -18.98
CA ALA A 81 -9.62 0.45 -20.25
C ALA A 81 -8.62 0.33 -21.42
N ASP A 82 -7.59 1.18 -21.43
CA ASP A 82 -6.53 1.14 -22.44
C ASP A 82 -5.68 -0.14 -22.31
N HIS A 83 -5.43 -0.62 -21.09
CA HIS A 83 -4.71 -1.88 -20.86
C HIS A 83 -5.51 -3.13 -21.27
N ALA A 84 -6.84 -3.11 -21.08
CA ALA A 84 -7.72 -4.16 -21.60
C ALA A 84 -7.68 -4.19 -23.15
N ALA A 85 -7.69 -3.02 -23.78
CA ALA A 85 -7.58 -2.91 -25.24
C ALA A 85 -6.21 -3.37 -25.78
N GLU A 86 -5.11 -3.05 -25.08
CA GLU A 86 -3.73 -3.44 -25.45
C GLU A 86 -3.51 -4.96 -25.43
N THR A 87 -4.15 -5.67 -24.50
CA THR A 87 -4.04 -7.13 -24.36
C THR A 87 -5.05 -7.89 -25.23
N GLY A 88 -5.96 -7.18 -25.91
CA GLY A 88 -7.07 -7.77 -26.68
C GLY A 88 -8.12 -8.45 -25.80
N ALA A 89 -8.17 -8.12 -24.50
CA ALA A 89 -9.12 -8.66 -23.56
C ALA A 89 -10.45 -7.88 -23.62
N GLU A 90 -11.59 -8.57 -23.52
CA GLU A 90 -12.86 -7.91 -23.28
C GLU A 90 -12.86 -7.26 -21.89
N VAL A 91 -13.41 -6.04 -21.78
CA VAL A 91 -13.57 -5.37 -20.50
C VAL A 91 -14.45 -6.25 -19.61
N PRO A 92 -13.96 -6.69 -18.43
CA PRO A 92 -14.72 -7.57 -17.55
C PRO A 92 -16.03 -6.90 -17.09
N SER A 93 -17.13 -7.66 -17.08
CA SER A 93 -18.42 -7.19 -16.54
C SER A 93 -18.45 -7.12 -15.01
N GLN A 94 -17.43 -7.68 -14.36
CA GLN A 94 -17.17 -7.65 -12.92
C GLN A 94 -15.67 -7.48 -12.69
N PRO A 95 -15.24 -6.79 -11.62
CA PRO A 95 -13.82 -6.66 -11.30
C PRO A 95 -13.16 -8.03 -11.15
N VAL A 96 -11.98 -8.20 -11.76
CA VAL A 96 -11.17 -9.40 -11.53
C VAL A 96 -10.39 -9.23 -10.24
N ILE A 97 -10.70 -10.04 -9.24
CA ILE A 97 -10.14 -9.93 -7.89
C ILE A 97 -9.19 -11.10 -7.62
N PHE A 98 -7.99 -10.77 -7.13
CA PHE A 98 -7.01 -11.74 -6.64
C PHE A 98 -6.31 -11.19 -5.39
N MET A 99 -5.45 -11.98 -4.75
CA MET A 99 -4.76 -11.56 -3.53
C MET A 99 -3.26 -11.79 -3.64
N LYS A 100 -2.48 -10.83 -3.11
CA LYS A 100 -1.07 -11.07 -2.81
C LYS A 100 -0.90 -11.46 -1.35
N ALA A 101 0.04 -12.36 -1.10
CA ALA A 101 0.48 -12.63 0.26
C ALA A 101 1.03 -11.34 0.87
N THR A 102 0.63 -11.01 2.10
CA THR A 102 1.07 -9.78 2.77
C THR A 102 2.57 -9.78 3.07
N SER A 103 3.22 -10.95 3.00
CA SER A 103 4.68 -11.10 3.02
C SER A 103 5.40 -10.55 1.79
N ALA A 104 4.68 -10.21 0.71
CA ALA A 104 5.26 -9.57 -0.48
C ALA A 104 5.48 -8.05 -0.31
N ILE A 105 4.95 -7.46 0.78
CA ILE A 105 5.01 -6.02 0.99
C ILE A 105 6.41 -5.61 1.48
N VAL A 106 7.06 -4.74 0.73
CA VAL A 106 8.36 -4.14 1.08
C VAL A 106 8.30 -2.61 1.04
N GLY A 107 9.33 -1.95 1.57
CA GLY A 107 9.47 -0.50 1.54
C GLY A 107 9.69 0.02 0.10
N PRO A 108 9.43 1.32 -0.14
CA PRO A 108 9.47 1.90 -1.48
C PRO A 108 10.84 1.85 -2.18
N ASN A 109 11.93 1.67 -1.41
CA ASN A 109 13.30 1.58 -1.92
C ASN A 109 13.99 0.28 -1.50
N ASP A 110 13.23 -0.72 -1.06
CA ASP A 110 13.79 -2.03 -0.74
C ASP A 110 14.05 -2.82 -2.02
N ASP A 111 15.04 -3.73 -1.96
CA ASP A 111 15.28 -4.68 -3.03
C ASP A 111 14.09 -5.61 -3.21
N VAL A 112 13.72 -5.84 -4.48
CA VAL A 112 12.73 -6.84 -4.85
C VAL A 112 13.42 -8.17 -5.10
N ILE A 113 12.99 -9.22 -4.40
CA ILE A 113 13.56 -10.57 -4.56
C ILE A 113 13.04 -11.18 -5.86
N GLN A 114 13.94 -11.45 -6.81
CA GLN A 114 13.61 -12.25 -7.98
C GLN A 114 13.40 -13.72 -7.57
N PRO A 115 12.21 -14.31 -7.79
CA PRO A 115 11.95 -15.70 -7.45
C PRO A 115 12.85 -16.68 -8.22
N LYS A 116 13.18 -17.82 -7.61
CA LYS A 116 13.94 -18.88 -8.29
C LYS A 116 13.14 -19.40 -9.49
N GLY A 117 13.78 -19.41 -10.66
CA GLY A 117 13.14 -19.85 -11.90
C GLY A 117 12.26 -18.80 -12.56
N SER A 118 12.27 -17.56 -12.06
CA SER A 118 11.65 -16.44 -12.78
C SER A 118 12.32 -16.24 -14.14
N THR A 119 11.49 -16.02 -15.15
CA THR A 119 11.89 -15.80 -16.55
C THR A 119 11.21 -14.59 -17.18
N LYS A 120 10.10 -14.11 -16.59
CA LYS A 120 9.26 -13.02 -17.09
C LYS A 120 8.82 -12.11 -15.93
N LEU A 121 9.78 -11.67 -15.11
CA LEU A 121 9.52 -10.69 -14.06
C LEU A 121 9.15 -9.34 -14.69
N ASP A 122 8.08 -8.73 -14.18
CA ASP A 122 7.47 -7.53 -14.75
C ASP A 122 6.98 -6.59 -13.63
N TRP A 123 6.77 -5.32 -13.99
CA TRP A 123 6.33 -4.27 -13.08
C TRP A 123 4.93 -3.78 -13.45
N GLU A 124 4.15 -3.36 -12.46
CA GLU A 124 2.82 -2.79 -12.65
C GLU A 124 2.64 -1.64 -11.65
N VAL A 125 2.68 -0.39 -12.11
CA VAL A 125 2.52 0.77 -11.22
C VAL A 125 1.03 1.05 -11.00
N GLU A 126 0.62 0.94 -9.74
CA GLU A 126 -0.79 0.94 -9.34
C GLU A 126 -1.10 1.97 -8.24
N LEU A 127 -2.36 2.39 -8.19
CA LEU A 127 -2.91 3.17 -7.09
C LEU A 127 -3.33 2.24 -5.96
N GLY A 128 -2.59 2.27 -4.84
CA GLY A 128 -2.97 1.59 -3.61
C GLY A 128 -4.02 2.38 -2.84
N ILE A 129 -5.08 1.70 -2.41
CA ILE A 129 -6.14 2.27 -1.54
C ILE A 129 -5.97 1.67 -0.14
N VAL A 130 -5.73 2.52 0.85
CA VAL A 130 -5.62 2.10 2.25
C VAL A 130 -6.97 2.23 2.92
N ILE A 131 -7.54 1.11 3.35
CA ILE A 131 -8.81 1.09 4.11
C ILE A 131 -8.51 1.41 5.58
N GLY A 132 -9.20 2.41 6.11
CA GLY A 132 -8.95 2.95 7.45
C GLY A 132 -9.81 2.37 8.56
N ARG A 133 -11.00 1.88 8.22
CA ARG A 133 -11.94 1.30 9.17
C ARG A 133 -12.57 0.04 8.60
N GLU A 134 -13.06 -0.83 9.48
CA GLU A 134 -13.82 -1.98 9.06
C GLU A 134 -15.08 -1.55 8.29
N CYS A 135 -15.29 -2.14 7.12
CA CYS A 135 -16.46 -1.91 6.29
C CYS A 135 -17.01 -3.24 5.78
N ARG A 136 -18.34 -3.39 5.80
CA ARG A 136 -19.04 -4.59 5.35
C ARG A 136 -20.35 -4.18 4.69
N TYR A 137 -20.62 -4.73 3.50
CA TYR A 137 -21.77 -4.33 2.67
C TYR A 137 -21.86 -2.81 2.53
N ALA A 138 -20.73 -2.15 2.27
CA ALA A 138 -20.70 -0.71 2.09
C ALA A 138 -21.33 -0.35 0.75
N GLU A 139 -22.23 0.63 0.76
CA GLU A 139 -22.79 1.22 -0.44
C GLU A 139 -21.72 2.07 -1.15
N GLU A 140 -21.80 2.16 -2.48
CA GLU A 140 -20.85 2.92 -3.30
C GLU A 140 -20.74 4.38 -2.84
N ALA A 141 -21.87 5.00 -2.52
CA ALA A 141 -21.95 6.39 -2.08
C ALA A 141 -21.17 6.68 -0.78
N ASP A 142 -21.00 5.67 0.07
CA ASP A 142 -20.32 5.79 1.37
C ASP A 142 -18.90 5.21 1.36
N ALA A 143 -18.46 4.61 0.25
CA ALA A 143 -17.21 3.86 0.16
C ALA A 143 -16.00 4.72 0.57
N LEU A 144 -15.91 5.96 0.09
CA LEU A 144 -14.80 6.88 0.38
C LEU A 144 -14.69 7.26 1.86
N ALA A 145 -15.78 7.17 2.64
CA ALA A 145 -15.74 7.44 4.08
C ALA A 145 -14.95 6.37 4.88
N ASN A 146 -14.63 5.25 4.23
CA ASN A 146 -13.84 4.15 4.79
C ASN A 146 -12.36 4.20 4.40
N VAL A 147 -11.97 5.08 3.47
CA VAL A 147 -10.59 5.18 2.97
C VAL A 147 -9.75 6.06 3.91
N ALA A 148 -8.60 5.53 4.36
CA ALA A 148 -7.59 6.24 5.13
C ALA A 148 -6.74 7.16 4.26
N GLY A 149 -6.42 6.69 3.06
CA GLY A 149 -5.57 7.40 2.12
C GLY A 149 -5.15 6.51 0.95
N TYR A 150 -4.17 7.01 0.21
CA TYR A 150 -3.68 6.38 -1.00
C TYR A 150 -2.16 6.28 -0.97
N CYS A 151 -1.62 5.27 -1.65
CA CYS A 151 -0.19 5.11 -1.87
C CYS A 151 0.08 4.63 -3.28
N VAL A 152 1.35 4.67 -3.69
CA VAL A 152 1.81 4.03 -4.93
C VAL A 152 2.19 2.60 -4.59
N VAL A 153 1.79 1.66 -5.44
CA VAL A 153 2.11 0.24 -5.35
C VAL A 153 2.81 -0.17 -6.65
N ASN A 154 3.82 -1.03 -6.55
CA ASN A 154 4.32 -1.78 -7.69
C ASN A 154 3.85 -3.22 -7.52
N ASP A 155 2.84 -3.64 -8.29
CA ASP A 155 2.36 -5.03 -8.31
C ASP A 155 3.32 -5.87 -9.15
N VAL A 156 4.49 -6.15 -8.59
CA VAL A 156 5.51 -6.95 -9.25
C VAL A 156 4.95 -8.34 -9.54
N SER A 157 5.04 -8.72 -10.81
CA SER A 157 4.39 -9.89 -11.36
C SER A 157 5.39 -10.77 -12.10
N GLU A 158 5.43 -12.07 -11.78
CA GLU A 158 6.15 -13.08 -12.54
C GLU A 158 5.19 -13.72 -13.54
N ARG A 159 5.26 -13.29 -14.80
CA ARG A 159 4.23 -13.63 -15.80
C ARG A 159 4.21 -15.11 -16.18
N ALA A 160 5.35 -15.82 -16.11
CA ALA A 160 5.37 -17.26 -16.37
C ALA A 160 4.66 -18.01 -15.23
N PHE A 161 4.82 -17.58 -13.98
CA PHE A 161 4.10 -18.17 -12.85
C PHE A 161 2.61 -17.82 -12.90
N GLN A 162 2.28 -16.56 -13.25
CA GLN A 162 0.90 -16.06 -13.36
C GLN A 162 0.10 -16.78 -14.45
N LEU A 163 0.68 -16.94 -15.65
CA LEU A 163 -0.05 -17.37 -16.85
C LEU A 163 0.19 -18.84 -17.23
N GLU A 164 1.36 -19.40 -16.92
CA GLU A 164 1.78 -20.71 -17.43
C GLU A 164 1.76 -21.82 -16.36
N SER A 165 1.74 -21.46 -15.07
CA SER A 165 1.68 -22.45 -13.98
C SER A 165 0.25 -22.89 -13.60
N GLY A 166 -0.75 -22.39 -14.34
CA GLY A 166 -2.18 -22.67 -14.18
C GLY A 166 -2.76 -22.27 -12.81
N GLY A 167 -4.06 -22.41 -12.63
CA GLY A 167 -4.73 -22.08 -11.36
C GLY A 167 -5.05 -20.59 -11.21
N THR A 168 -4.63 -19.97 -10.10
CA THR A 168 -4.91 -18.57 -9.76
C THR A 168 -3.73 -17.65 -10.04
N TRP A 169 -4.00 -16.35 -10.19
CA TRP A 169 -2.97 -15.33 -10.40
C TRP A 169 -2.08 -15.09 -9.17
N ASP A 170 -2.50 -15.55 -7.99
CA ASP A 170 -1.77 -15.36 -6.72
C ASP A 170 -0.36 -15.99 -6.69
N LYS A 171 -0.05 -16.84 -7.68
CA LYS A 171 1.27 -17.47 -7.85
C LYS A 171 2.32 -16.56 -8.48
N GLY A 172 1.86 -15.57 -9.25
CA GLY A 172 2.68 -14.65 -10.04
C GLY A 172 2.86 -13.31 -9.37
#